data_AF-A0A0F5Q284-F1
#
_entry.id   AF-A0A0F5Q284-F1
#
_cell.length_a   1.000
_cell.length_b   1.000
_cell.length_c   1.000
_cell.angle_alpha   90.00
_cell.angle_beta   90.00
_cell.angle_gamma   90.00
#
_symmetry.space_group_name_H-M   'P 1'
#
loop_
_entity.id
_entity.type
_entity.pdbx_description
1 polymer ?
#
loop_
_entity_poly.entity_id
_entity_poly.type
_entity_poly.pdbx_seq_one_letter_code
_entity_poly.pdbx_strand_id
1 'polypeptide(L)'
;MTKISPDIPVLEGGRTAPMPRWALLQRQVFSTLDQASIEFADRYTRPDGTLIWRDNWPGMDGSDDPYEGFMYMPLFYALGGSEEVYRRAQVIYDGITWQWTEYGQIHREFDAYYDWMHHGESSLFLYFLGLASPAGLKDRQRTKRFAGFYNGEDPDVQNYDAQLRLMRAPISGSRGPRFSHSGEDWSTHREILDRFPPPFEDLPGIDPYGRVCPWSDDATYELILKQMNARQAKGDVPLNLGATSLMAHAFMYDGEDRHRQWTVDYLDAWVERTEQNGGITPDNIGLSGQIGEYNDGKWWGGYYGWRWPHGAFSILDPITIAGLNGLLMTGDERHLDLARSQLDMLWSLRRDEDGQAVVPNRHFDEGWRDYRVVHPVYAVTLWNASMSDDDAERAERAWPNGQFEAIDTRYAGYGKTIGGHMAFNGNTAQWFRFIRGGDAAYPETLLASNLETIVQQIERFRSDAFDPLTMDHEAHPMGIHMWQQISPMVMEGLIQLTTGGPAHMGRGGLQLSRFRYFDAEKQRPGLPQDVAALVDHLEADVAGVTLVNTSATTARELIVQAGAFGEHSFTTVAVDGEAEQSISGRWVAVKLAPGAVTRLEFGMQRYANKPSYDTPWVRAVDAMPAIKGREL
;
A
#
# COMPACT_ATOMS: atom_id res chain seq x y z
N MET A 1 -0.04 -30.82 -8.09
CA MET A 1 -0.80 -29.57 -8.28
C MET A 1 -1.70 -29.77 -9.48
N THR A 2 -3.01 -29.77 -9.26
CA THR A 2 -4.02 -29.94 -10.30
C THR A 2 -3.98 -28.69 -11.17
N LYS A 3 -3.52 -28.82 -12.42
CA LYS A 3 -3.60 -27.71 -13.39
C LYS A 3 -5.06 -27.33 -13.52
N ILE A 4 -5.40 -26.09 -13.16
CA ILE A 4 -6.67 -25.52 -13.62
C ILE A 4 -6.51 -25.43 -15.15
N SER A 5 -7.35 -26.13 -15.89
CA SER A 5 -7.49 -25.87 -17.32
C SER A 5 -8.95 -25.46 -17.52
N PRO A 6 -9.31 -24.20 -17.25
CA PRO A 6 -10.56 -23.69 -17.76
C PRO A 6 -10.45 -23.63 -19.29
N ASP A 7 -11.57 -23.77 -19.98
CA ASP A 7 -11.73 -23.26 -21.34
C ASP A 7 -11.57 -21.72 -21.29
N ILE A 8 -10.32 -21.24 -21.28
CA ILE A 8 -10.02 -19.81 -21.30
C ILE A 8 -10.31 -19.31 -22.73
N PRO A 9 -11.22 -18.33 -22.92
CA PRO A 9 -11.48 -17.76 -24.24
C PRO A 9 -10.18 -17.24 -24.86
N VAL A 10 -9.95 -17.54 -26.13
CA VAL A 10 -8.75 -17.10 -26.87
C VAL A 10 -9.15 -16.04 -27.87
N LEU A 11 -8.50 -14.88 -27.79
CA LEU A 11 -8.60 -13.79 -28.74
C LEU A 11 -7.34 -13.73 -29.60
N GLU A 12 -7.53 -13.43 -30.89
CA GLU A 12 -6.44 -13.08 -31.79
C GLU A 12 -6.42 -11.56 -31.96
N GLY A 13 -5.32 -10.92 -31.56
CA GLY A 13 -5.06 -9.50 -31.77
C GLY A 13 -3.94 -9.33 -32.79
N GLY A 14 -4.08 -8.39 -33.73
CA GLY A 14 -3.08 -8.36 -34.81
C GLY A 14 -3.21 -7.31 -35.88
N ARG A 15 -3.56 -6.06 -35.56
CA ARG A 15 -3.35 -4.98 -36.54
C ARG A 15 -1.88 -4.57 -36.53
N THR A 16 -1.21 -4.71 -37.68
CA THR A 16 0.11 -4.10 -37.86
C THR A 16 -0.07 -2.58 -37.93
N ALA A 17 0.46 -1.88 -36.93
CA ALA A 17 0.42 -0.43 -36.84
C ALA A 17 1.80 0.11 -36.42
N PRO A 18 2.08 1.41 -36.62
CA PRO A 18 3.28 2.03 -36.06
C PRO A 18 3.34 1.81 -34.55
N MET A 19 4.51 1.42 -34.06
CA MET A 19 4.73 1.21 -32.62
C MET A 19 4.52 2.51 -31.85
N PRO A 20 3.56 2.57 -30.90
CA PRO A 20 3.37 3.76 -30.09
C PRO A 20 4.61 4.03 -29.23
N ARG A 21 4.96 5.31 -29.07
CA ARG A 21 6.15 5.71 -28.30
C ARG A 21 6.04 5.31 -26.83
N TRP A 22 4.86 5.42 -26.22
CA TRP A 22 4.63 4.97 -24.85
C TRP A 22 4.98 3.48 -24.65
N ALA A 23 4.72 2.62 -25.65
CA ALA A 23 4.98 1.18 -25.54
C ALA A 23 6.49 0.90 -25.49
N LEU A 24 7.27 1.60 -26.32
CA LEU A 24 8.72 1.51 -26.31
C LEU A 24 9.32 2.05 -25.00
N LEU A 25 8.83 3.19 -24.50
CA LEU A 25 9.25 3.75 -23.22
C LEU A 25 8.94 2.80 -22.06
N GLN A 26 7.73 2.20 -22.03
CA GLN A 26 7.35 1.24 -21.01
C GLN A 26 8.28 0.02 -21.00
N ARG A 27 8.58 -0.56 -22.17
CA ARG A 27 9.54 -1.67 -22.26
C ARG A 27 10.96 -1.28 -21.88
N GLN A 28 11.36 -0.04 -22.16
CA GLN A 28 12.65 0.50 -21.71
C GLN A 28 12.70 0.60 -20.18
N VAL A 29 11.64 1.10 -19.52
CA VAL A 29 11.53 1.12 -18.05
C VAL A 29 11.70 -0.28 -17.48
N PHE A 30 10.97 -1.28 -18.00
CA PHE A 30 11.14 -2.68 -17.55
C PHE A 30 12.58 -3.16 -17.68
N SER A 31 13.21 -2.96 -18.85
CA SER A 31 14.59 -3.40 -19.10
C SER A 31 15.62 -2.72 -18.18
N THR A 32 15.43 -1.43 -17.90
CA THR A 32 16.30 -0.67 -16.99
C THR A 32 16.13 -1.13 -15.55
N LEU A 33 14.90 -1.32 -15.08
CA LEU A 33 14.62 -1.80 -13.73
C LEU A 33 15.08 -3.24 -13.51
N ASP A 34 14.97 -4.12 -14.50
CA ASP A 34 15.49 -5.50 -14.43
C ASP A 34 16.97 -5.53 -14.05
N GLN A 35 17.77 -4.62 -14.61
CA GLN A 35 19.21 -4.53 -14.34
C GLN A 35 19.50 -3.77 -13.05
N ALA A 36 18.88 -2.59 -12.89
CA ALA A 36 19.14 -1.70 -11.76
C ALA A 36 18.73 -2.32 -10.42
N SER A 37 17.64 -3.09 -10.37
CA SER A 37 17.18 -3.75 -9.14
C SER A 37 18.13 -4.84 -8.65
N ILE A 38 18.71 -5.63 -9.56
CA ILE A 38 19.71 -6.64 -9.22
C ILE A 38 21.01 -5.98 -8.74
N GLU A 39 21.48 -4.96 -9.44
CA GLU A 39 22.67 -4.23 -9.03
C GLU A 39 22.49 -3.56 -7.67
N PHE A 40 21.33 -2.94 -7.45
CA PHE A 40 20.97 -2.35 -6.16
C PHE A 40 20.99 -3.41 -5.05
N ALA A 41 20.32 -4.54 -5.27
CA ALA A 41 20.34 -5.66 -4.33
C ALA A 41 21.76 -6.17 -4.04
N ASP A 42 22.57 -6.43 -5.08
CA ASP A 42 23.95 -6.91 -4.94
C ASP A 42 24.86 -5.91 -4.21
N ARG A 43 24.58 -4.61 -4.34
CA ARG A 43 25.37 -3.56 -3.68
C ARG A 43 25.08 -3.48 -2.20
N TYR A 44 23.81 -3.57 -1.77
CA TYR A 44 23.41 -3.33 -0.38
C TYR A 44 23.15 -4.58 0.45
N THR A 45 23.14 -5.76 -0.16
CA THR A 45 22.89 -7.03 0.54
C THR A 45 24.06 -8.00 0.38
N ARG A 46 24.24 -8.86 1.37
CA ARG A 46 25.12 -10.04 1.27
C ARG A 46 24.42 -11.16 0.50
N PRO A 47 25.14 -12.22 0.09
CA PRO A 47 24.53 -13.37 -0.61
C PRO A 47 23.40 -14.08 0.13
N ASP A 48 23.34 -13.96 1.46
CA ASP A 48 22.28 -14.51 2.31
C ASP A 48 21.07 -13.56 2.50
N GLY A 49 21.10 -12.38 1.87
CA GLY A 49 20.04 -11.38 1.92
C GLY A 49 20.16 -10.39 3.07
N THR A 50 21.12 -10.56 4.00
CA THR A 50 21.34 -9.59 5.08
C THR A 50 21.89 -8.28 4.55
N LEU A 51 21.53 -7.16 5.18
CA LEU A 51 21.95 -5.83 4.74
C LEU A 51 23.38 -5.51 5.17
N ILE A 52 24.14 -4.90 4.29
CA ILE A 52 25.46 -4.33 4.59
C ILE A 52 25.25 -2.99 5.28
N TRP A 53 25.15 -3.02 6.61
CA TRP A 53 24.83 -1.87 7.44
C TRP A 53 25.46 -2.04 8.84
N ARG A 54 24.76 -1.60 9.89
CA ARG A 54 25.18 -1.68 11.29
C ARG A 54 25.24 -3.11 11.81
N ASP A 55 25.90 -3.29 12.95
CA ASP A 55 25.97 -4.56 13.69
C ASP A 55 24.98 -4.62 14.87
N ASN A 56 24.32 -3.51 15.20
CA ASN A 56 23.28 -3.40 16.23
C ASN A 56 22.30 -2.25 15.92
N TRP A 57 21.09 -2.33 16.48
CA TRP A 57 20.06 -1.30 16.35
C TRP A 57 19.18 -1.24 17.62
N PRO A 58 18.99 -0.06 18.26
CA PRO A 58 18.20 0.09 19.48
C PRO A 58 16.73 0.43 19.21
N GLY A 59 15.89 0.37 20.25
CA GLY A 59 14.51 0.81 20.23
C GLY A 59 13.57 -0.19 19.56
N MET A 60 12.29 0.19 19.42
CA MET A 60 11.29 -0.64 18.72
C MET A 60 11.14 -0.29 17.23
N ASP A 61 11.75 0.81 16.82
CA ASP A 61 11.60 1.47 15.51
C ASP A 61 12.37 0.80 14.37
N GLY A 62 11.95 1.11 13.15
CA GLY A 62 12.68 0.91 11.90
C GLY A 62 12.81 -0.54 11.45
N SER A 63 11.98 -1.44 11.97
CA SER A 63 11.86 -2.78 11.41
C SER A 63 11.19 -2.81 10.05
N ASP A 64 10.39 -1.79 9.72
CA ASP A 64 9.67 -1.61 8.46
C ASP A 64 10.53 -1.08 7.32
N ASP A 65 11.38 -0.10 7.61
CA ASP A 65 12.22 0.60 6.66
C ASP A 65 13.03 -0.28 5.69
N PRO A 66 13.76 -1.32 6.16
CA PRO A 66 14.48 -2.20 5.27
C PRO A 66 13.55 -2.96 4.33
N TYR A 67 12.35 -3.35 4.75
CA TYR A 67 11.41 -4.03 3.88
C TYR A 67 10.92 -3.10 2.77
N GLU A 68 10.60 -1.84 3.10
CA GLU A 68 10.16 -0.86 2.10
C GLU A 68 11.22 -0.59 1.02
N GLY A 69 12.50 -0.63 1.38
CA GLY A 69 13.61 -0.47 0.43
C GLY A 69 13.60 -1.48 -0.72
N PHE A 70 13.04 -2.67 -0.50
CA PHE A 70 13.06 -3.79 -1.45
C PHE A 70 11.66 -4.31 -1.83
N MET A 71 10.58 -3.85 -1.20
CA MET A 71 9.23 -4.38 -1.38
C MET A 71 8.73 -4.34 -2.83
N TYR A 72 9.23 -3.42 -3.65
CA TYR A 72 8.82 -3.30 -5.04
C TYR A 72 9.37 -4.38 -5.97
N MET A 73 10.41 -5.11 -5.58
CA MET A 73 10.99 -6.18 -6.39
C MET A 73 9.98 -7.29 -6.73
N PRO A 74 9.20 -7.85 -5.78
CA PRO A 74 8.15 -8.81 -6.12
C PRO A 74 6.98 -8.20 -6.90
N LEU A 75 6.60 -6.94 -6.63
CA LEU A 75 5.55 -6.27 -7.41
C LEU A 75 5.97 -6.10 -8.88
N PHE A 76 7.23 -5.74 -9.10
CA PHE A 76 7.79 -5.62 -10.44
C PHE A 76 7.78 -6.93 -11.22
N TYR A 77 8.12 -8.06 -10.57
CA TYR A 77 7.94 -9.38 -11.15
C TYR A 77 6.47 -9.68 -11.47
N ALA A 78 5.54 -9.32 -10.57
CA ALA A 78 4.11 -9.50 -10.79
C ALA A 78 3.56 -8.70 -11.99
N LEU A 79 4.23 -7.59 -12.38
CA LEU A 79 3.90 -6.80 -13.57
C LEU A 79 4.58 -7.31 -14.86
N GLY A 80 5.65 -8.10 -14.77
CA GLY A 80 6.32 -8.69 -15.93
C GLY A 80 7.84 -8.68 -15.88
N GLY A 81 8.44 -8.11 -14.84
CA GLY A 81 9.88 -8.11 -14.59
C GLY A 81 10.49 -9.51 -14.47
N SER A 82 11.81 -9.59 -14.38
CA SER A 82 12.58 -10.83 -14.37
C SER A 82 12.30 -11.70 -13.12
N GLU A 83 12.27 -13.01 -13.31
CA GLU A 83 12.18 -13.99 -12.22
C GLU A 83 13.38 -13.89 -11.26
N GLU A 84 14.53 -13.46 -11.75
CA GLU A 84 15.71 -13.30 -10.91
C GLU A 84 15.51 -12.20 -9.84
N VAL A 85 14.81 -11.12 -10.20
CA VAL A 85 14.45 -10.05 -9.26
C VAL A 85 13.54 -10.59 -8.16
N TYR A 86 12.57 -11.44 -8.51
CA TYR A 86 11.70 -12.10 -7.53
C TYR A 86 12.48 -13.04 -6.59
N ARG A 87 13.34 -13.91 -7.14
CA ARG A 87 14.16 -14.81 -6.31
C ARG A 87 15.05 -14.03 -5.34
N ARG A 88 15.66 -12.95 -5.82
CA ARG A 88 16.47 -12.07 -4.97
C ARG A 88 15.65 -11.45 -3.86
N ALA A 89 14.44 -10.98 -4.16
CA ALA A 89 13.55 -10.41 -3.16
C ALA A 89 13.19 -11.40 -2.04
N GLN A 90 12.97 -12.68 -2.37
CA GLN A 90 12.70 -13.71 -1.35
C GLN A 90 13.88 -13.90 -0.38
N VAL A 91 15.11 -13.91 -0.92
CA VAL A 91 16.33 -14.02 -0.11
C VAL A 91 16.50 -12.80 0.78
N ILE A 92 16.29 -11.60 0.24
CA ILE A 92 16.37 -10.34 0.99
C ILE A 92 15.33 -10.29 2.11
N TYR A 93 14.07 -10.67 1.84
CA TYR A 93 13.04 -10.72 2.87
C TYR A 93 13.47 -11.61 4.04
N ASP A 94 13.96 -12.82 3.76
CA ASP A 94 14.45 -13.75 4.78
C ASP A 94 15.68 -13.19 5.54
N GLY A 95 16.60 -12.52 4.83
CA GLY A 95 17.80 -11.91 5.41
C GLY A 95 17.50 -10.72 6.33
N ILE A 96 16.60 -9.81 5.91
CA ILE A 96 16.10 -8.70 6.75
C ILE A 96 15.40 -9.26 7.98
N THR A 97 14.49 -10.22 7.80
CA THR A 97 13.74 -10.85 8.90
C THR A 97 14.69 -11.44 9.93
N TRP A 98 15.73 -12.14 9.49
CA TRP A 98 16.75 -12.70 10.37
C TRP A 98 17.54 -11.59 11.08
N GLN A 99 18.07 -10.61 10.35
CA GLN A 99 18.90 -9.54 10.93
C GLN A 99 18.15 -8.73 12.00
N TRP A 100 16.90 -8.35 11.76
CA TRP A 100 16.08 -7.64 12.75
C TRP A 100 15.56 -8.55 13.88
N THR A 101 15.57 -9.87 13.69
CA THR A 101 15.36 -10.81 14.81
C THR A 101 16.53 -10.76 15.78
N GLU A 102 17.76 -10.70 15.26
CA GLU A 102 18.97 -10.59 16.08
C GLU A 102 19.09 -9.22 16.79
N TYR A 103 18.59 -8.14 16.16
CA TYR A 103 18.49 -6.84 16.83
C TYR A 103 17.38 -6.79 17.90
N GLY A 104 16.31 -7.57 17.73
CA GLY A 104 15.26 -7.76 18.73
C GLY A 104 13.90 -7.14 18.38
N GLN A 105 13.81 -6.35 17.30
CA GLN A 105 12.55 -5.76 16.84
C GLN A 105 11.62 -6.80 16.20
N ILE A 106 12.15 -7.89 15.62
CA ILE A 106 11.35 -8.99 15.07
C ILE A 106 11.30 -10.18 16.03
N HIS A 107 10.12 -10.75 16.22
CA HIS A 107 9.89 -11.97 16.98
C HIS A 107 8.88 -12.85 16.24
N ARG A 108 9.16 -14.15 16.11
CA ARG A 108 8.34 -15.09 15.31
C ARG A 108 8.09 -14.58 13.87
N GLU A 109 9.10 -13.94 13.29
CA GLU A 109 9.12 -13.35 11.93
C GLU A 109 8.15 -12.18 11.70
N PHE A 110 7.58 -11.60 12.76
CA PHE A 110 6.79 -10.37 12.70
C PHE A 110 7.29 -9.40 13.76
N ASP A 111 6.99 -8.12 13.61
CA ASP A 111 7.35 -7.09 14.60
C ASP A 111 6.92 -7.51 16.01
N ALA A 112 7.84 -7.40 16.96
CA ALA A 112 7.59 -7.70 18.36
C ALA A 112 6.53 -6.77 18.91
N TYR A 113 6.72 -5.47 18.70
CA TYR A 113 5.78 -4.38 18.99
C TYR A 113 6.05 -3.19 18.06
N TYR A 114 5.08 -2.80 17.24
CA TYR A 114 5.08 -1.49 16.56
C TYR A 114 3.64 -1.04 16.30
N ASP A 115 3.43 0.04 15.54
CA ASP A 115 2.08 0.48 15.16
C ASP A 115 1.70 0.05 13.75
N TRP A 116 0.38 0.09 13.47
CA TRP A 116 -0.15 -0.39 12.20
C TRP A 116 0.13 0.49 10.98
N MET A 117 0.62 1.72 11.14
CA MET A 117 1.16 2.47 10.00
C MET A 117 2.38 1.72 9.47
N HIS A 118 3.33 1.48 10.36
CA HIS A 118 4.62 0.89 10.02
C HIS A 118 4.54 -0.63 9.78
N HIS A 119 3.69 -1.37 10.52
CA HIS A 119 3.36 -2.74 10.13
C HIS A 119 2.74 -2.80 8.73
N GLY A 120 1.92 -1.81 8.38
CA GLY A 120 1.33 -1.70 7.05
C GLY A 120 2.38 -1.50 5.97
N GLU A 121 3.31 -0.56 6.20
CA GLU A 121 4.43 -0.26 5.30
C GLU A 121 5.31 -1.51 5.06
N SER A 122 5.71 -2.21 6.12
CA SER A 122 6.52 -3.43 6.02
C SER A 122 5.77 -4.60 5.37
N SER A 123 4.46 -4.72 5.66
CA SER A 123 3.63 -5.82 5.16
C SER A 123 3.39 -5.77 3.64
N LEU A 124 3.59 -4.61 3.00
CA LEU A 124 3.52 -4.52 1.53
C LEU A 124 4.47 -5.52 0.85
N PHE A 125 5.67 -5.73 1.39
CA PHE A 125 6.61 -6.72 0.85
C PHE A 125 5.97 -8.13 0.89
N LEU A 126 5.40 -8.52 2.02
CA LEU A 126 4.68 -9.80 2.16
C LEU A 126 3.49 -9.90 1.19
N TYR A 127 2.70 -8.83 1.06
CA TYR A 127 1.54 -8.82 0.16
C TYR A 127 1.95 -8.97 -1.30
N PHE A 128 3.06 -8.35 -1.71
CA PHE A 128 3.59 -8.47 -3.06
C PHE A 128 4.24 -9.83 -3.33
N LEU A 129 4.85 -10.47 -2.33
CA LEU A 129 5.30 -11.87 -2.46
C LEU A 129 4.12 -12.79 -2.78
N GLY A 130 2.99 -12.63 -2.08
CA GLY A 130 1.77 -13.39 -2.35
C GLY A 130 1.13 -13.06 -3.69
N LEU A 131 1.09 -11.77 -4.06
CA LEU A 131 0.60 -11.34 -5.38
C LEU A 131 1.46 -11.94 -6.49
N ALA A 132 2.78 -11.94 -6.35
CA ALA A 132 3.72 -12.51 -7.31
C ALA A 132 3.57 -14.03 -7.44
N SER A 133 3.60 -14.77 -6.32
CA SER A 133 3.54 -16.22 -6.35
C SER A 133 2.86 -16.80 -5.11
N PRO A 134 1.62 -17.32 -5.25
CA PRO A 134 0.90 -17.92 -4.12
C PRO A 134 1.42 -19.30 -3.71
N ALA A 135 2.32 -19.91 -4.49
CA ALA A 135 2.76 -21.29 -4.25
C ALA A 135 3.77 -21.42 -3.09
N GLY A 136 4.33 -20.30 -2.62
CA GLY A 136 5.32 -20.26 -1.54
C GLY A 136 4.77 -20.75 -0.20
N LEU A 137 5.28 -21.89 0.28
CA LEU A 137 4.86 -22.48 1.55
C LEU A 137 5.19 -21.58 2.76
N LYS A 138 6.39 -21.00 2.80
CA LYS A 138 6.83 -20.11 3.88
C LYS A 138 5.88 -18.92 4.03
N ASP A 139 5.61 -18.22 2.93
CA ASP A 139 4.80 -17.00 2.94
C ASP A 139 3.36 -17.30 3.35
N ARG A 140 2.75 -18.38 2.85
CA ARG A 140 1.43 -18.81 3.30
C ARG A 140 1.38 -19.13 4.81
N GLN A 141 2.43 -19.77 5.35
CA GLN A 141 2.49 -20.05 6.79
C GLN A 141 2.72 -18.78 7.62
N ARG A 142 3.54 -17.85 7.12
CA ARG A 142 3.71 -16.51 7.70
C ARG A 142 2.37 -15.79 7.79
N THR A 143 1.68 -15.67 6.66
CA THR A 143 0.36 -15.01 6.59
C THR A 143 -0.63 -15.59 7.59
N LYS A 144 -0.77 -16.92 7.66
CA LYS A 144 -1.68 -17.54 8.64
C LYS A 144 -1.28 -17.23 10.08
N ARG A 145 0.01 -17.31 10.39
CA ARG A 145 0.53 -17.03 11.74
C ARG A 145 0.33 -15.55 12.12
N PHE A 146 0.64 -14.63 11.20
CA PHE A 146 0.52 -13.19 11.44
C PHE A 146 -0.94 -12.79 11.60
N ALA A 147 -1.85 -13.32 10.78
CA ALA A 147 -3.28 -13.13 10.98
C ALA A 147 -3.72 -13.65 12.36
N GLY A 148 -3.19 -14.81 12.78
CA GLY A 148 -3.40 -15.38 14.11
C GLY A 148 -3.08 -14.45 15.28
N PHE A 149 -2.09 -13.56 15.12
CA PHE A 149 -1.71 -12.57 16.13
C PHE A 149 -2.79 -11.49 16.35
N TYR A 150 -3.68 -11.29 15.39
CA TYR A 150 -4.62 -10.17 15.36
C TYR A 150 -6.09 -10.59 15.30
N ASN A 151 -6.39 -11.87 15.09
CA ASN A 151 -7.75 -12.38 15.07
C ASN A 151 -8.13 -13.23 16.30
N GLY A 152 -7.22 -13.36 17.28
CA GLY A 152 -7.42 -14.08 18.53
C GLY A 152 -7.21 -15.60 18.44
N GLU A 153 -6.68 -16.12 17.33
CA GLU A 153 -6.38 -17.54 17.17
C GLU A 153 -5.09 -17.97 17.87
N ASP A 154 -4.11 -17.07 17.99
CA ASP A 154 -2.88 -17.35 18.73
C ASP A 154 -3.10 -17.08 20.23
N PRO A 155 -3.12 -18.12 21.09
CA PRO A 155 -3.43 -17.95 22.51
C PRO A 155 -2.36 -17.19 23.29
N ASP A 156 -1.13 -17.12 22.76
CA ASP A 156 0.00 -16.44 23.39
C ASP A 156 0.05 -14.95 23.00
N VAL A 157 -0.73 -14.53 22.00
CA VAL A 157 -0.72 -13.17 21.46
C VAL A 157 -2.10 -12.55 21.54
N GLN A 158 -2.31 -11.73 22.57
CA GLN A 158 -3.63 -11.16 22.87
C GLN A 158 -3.78 -9.72 22.35
N ASN A 159 -3.49 -9.45 21.08
CA ASN A 159 -3.63 -8.09 20.52
C ASN A 159 -5.10 -7.67 20.40
N TYR A 160 -6.00 -8.61 20.15
CA TYR A 160 -7.40 -8.36 19.81
C TYR A 160 -8.36 -8.88 20.89
N ASP A 161 -9.35 -8.06 21.24
CA ASP A 161 -10.50 -8.45 22.06
C ASP A 161 -11.68 -8.73 21.14
N ALA A 162 -12.03 -10.01 20.98
CA ALA A 162 -13.12 -10.43 20.11
C ALA A 162 -14.52 -10.09 20.64
N GLN A 163 -14.69 -9.86 21.96
CA GLN A 163 -15.99 -9.50 22.52
C GLN A 163 -16.30 -8.03 22.25
N LEU A 164 -15.30 -7.16 22.41
CA LEU A 164 -15.43 -5.72 22.19
C LEU A 164 -15.07 -5.28 20.76
N ARG A 165 -14.58 -6.22 19.93
CA ARG A 165 -14.12 -5.97 18.56
C ARG A 165 -13.11 -4.83 18.51
N LEU A 166 -12.06 -4.90 19.34
CA LEU A 166 -11.05 -3.84 19.45
C LEU A 166 -9.63 -4.38 19.56
N MET A 167 -8.67 -3.65 19.01
CA MET A 167 -7.25 -3.85 19.34
C MET A 167 -6.94 -3.24 20.70
N ARG A 168 -6.16 -3.95 21.50
CA ARG A 168 -5.95 -3.59 22.92
C ARG A 168 -4.89 -2.51 23.12
N ALA A 169 -4.04 -2.25 22.13
CA ALA A 169 -3.06 -1.18 22.17
C ALA A 169 -2.80 -0.64 20.75
N PRO A 170 -2.37 0.62 20.60
CA PRO A 170 -1.88 1.14 19.32
C PRO A 170 -0.53 0.54 18.91
N ILE A 171 0.29 0.20 19.91
CA ILE A 171 1.56 -0.50 19.73
C ILE A 171 1.34 -1.97 20.10
N SER A 172 1.51 -2.86 19.12
CA SER A 172 1.17 -4.29 19.24
C SER A 172 2.03 -5.13 18.31
N GLY A 173 1.96 -6.46 18.39
CA GLY A 173 2.78 -7.32 17.54
C GLY A 173 2.79 -8.77 17.96
N SER A 174 3.81 -9.52 17.55
CA SER A 174 3.95 -10.96 17.82
C SER A 174 4.20 -11.30 19.29
N ARG A 175 4.40 -10.31 20.14
CA ARG A 175 4.50 -10.45 21.60
C ARG A 175 3.25 -9.95 22.35
N GLY A 176 2.21 -9.53 21.64
CA GLY A 176 0.98 -9.02 22.23
C GLY A 176 0.96 -7.49 22.33
N PRO A 177 -0.06 -6.92 23.01
CA PRO A 177 -0.23 -5.49 23.11
C PRO A 177 0.78 -4.87 24.09
N ARG A 178 1.34 -3.71 23.73
CA ARG A 178 2.33 -2.99 24.54
C ARG A 178 1.67 -1.90 25.39
N PHE A 179 1.25 -2.25 26.60
CA PHE A 179 0.55 -1.29 27.50
C PHE A 179 1.44 -0.28 28.23
N SER A 180 2.76 -0.41 28.11
CA SER A 180 3.73 0.51 28.70
C SER A 180 4.97 0.53 27.83
N HIS A 181 5.35 1.73 27.41
CA HIS A 181 6.55 2.02 26.65
C HIS A 181 7.68 2.40 27.59
N SER A 182 8.88 1.93 27.27
CA SER A 182 10.12 2.31 27.95
C SER A 182 10.81 3.50 27.26
N GLY A 183 11.81 4.08 27.92
CA GLY A 183 12.65 5.10 27.30
C GLY A 183 13.56 4.54 26.20
N GLU A 184 13.78 3.22 26.17
CA GLU A 184 14.49 2.54 25.08
C GLU A 184 13.57 2.43 23.86
N ASP A 185 12.30 2.07 24.05
CA ASP A 185 11.34 1.84 22.96
C ASP A 185 11.30 3.04 21.98
N TRP A 186 11.40 4.27 22.51
CA TRP A 186 11.30 5.53 21.75
C TRP A 186 12.65 6.21 21.46
N SER A 187 13.79 5.58 21.76
CA SER A 187 15.08 6.29 21.73
C SER A 187 15.50 6.80 20.35
N THR A 188 15.17 6.06 19.29
CA THR A 188 15.48 6.43 17.89
C THR A 188 14.59 7.55 17.36
N HIS A 189 13.39 7.70 17.92
CA HIS A 189 12.39 8.67 17.46
C HIS A 189 12.69 10.10 17.92
N ARG A 190 13.49 10.28 18.98
CA ARG A 190 13.65 11.58 19.67
C ARG A 190 14.03 12.71 18.71
N GLU A 191 15.10 12.52 17.93
CA GLU A 191 15.60 13.54 17.00
C GLU A 191 14.63 13.83 15.84
N ILE A 192 13.88 12.82 15.41
CA ILE A 192 12.88 12.97 14.34
C ILE A 192 11.68 13.77 14.87
N LEU A 193 11.21 13.41 16.07
CA LEU A 193 10.04 14.00 16.71
C LEU A 193 10.27 15.42 17.24
N ASP A 194 11.53 15.87 17.34
CA ASP A 194 11.86 17.29 17.58
C ASP A 194 11.17 18.24 16.59
N ARG A 195 10.89 17.75 15.38
CA ARG A 195 10.30 18.53 14.29
C ARG A 195 8.77 18.49 14.26
N PHE A 196 8.15 17.89 15.27
CA PHE A 196 6.70 17.70 15.37
C PHE A 196 6.11 18.54 16.50
N PRO A 197 4.81 18.92 16.41
CA PRO A 197 4.13 19.58 17.51
C PRO A 197 4.13 18.69 18.76
N PRO A 198 3.96 19.25 19.97
CA PRO A 198 3.89 18.45 21.19
C PRO A 198 2.72 17.46 21.13
N PRO A 199 2.82 16.25 21.68
CA PRO A 199 1.70 15.28 21.64
C PRO A 199 0.53 15.67 22.57
N PHE A 200 0.79 16.43 23.63
CA PHE A 200 -0.22 16.85 24.62
C PHE A 200 -0.19 18.36 24.84
N GLU A 201 -1.35 18.95 25.14
CA GLU A 201 -1.49 20.39 25.37
C GLU A 201 -1.11 20.83 26.81
N ASP A 202 -1.07 19.89 27.74
CA ASP A 202 -0.84 20.13 29.17
C ASP A 202 0.60 19.80 29.62
N LEU A 203 1.56 19.79 28.68
CA LEU A 203 2.98 19.61 28.99
C LEU A 203 3.56 20.87 29.67
N PRO A 204 4.07 20.78 30.91
CA PRO A 204 4.60 21.95 31.62
C PRO A 204 5.77 22.60 30.88
N GLY A 205 5.68 23.91 30.63
CA GLY A 205 6.76 24.68 30.00
C GLY A 205 6.90 24.49 28.49
N ILE A 206 6.02 23.72 27.85
CA ILE A 206 5.97 23.52 26.40
C ILE A 206 4.77 24.29 25.84
N ASP A 207 4.96 25.02 24.74
CA ASP A 207 3.85 25.70 24.05
C ASP A 207 2.94 24.67 23.38
N PRO A 208 1.66 24.51 23.80
CA PRO A 208 0.75 23.52 23.24
C PRO A 208 0.44 23.75 21.76
N TYR A 209 0.64 24.98 21.26
CA TYR A 209 0.43 25.36 19.86
C TYR A 209 1.73 25.45 19.06
N GLY A 210 2.86 25.08 19.68
CA GLY A 210 4.16 25.02 19.03
C GLY A 210 4.15 24.05 17.86
N ARG A 211 4.89 24.39 16.79
CA ARG A 211 5.08 23.51 15.63
C ARG A 211 6.15 22.43 15.86
N VAL A 212 6.93 22.58 16.93
CA VAL A 212 8.05 21.74 17.32
C VAL A 212 7.98 21.47 18.82
N CYS A 213 8.56 20.37 19.27
CA CYS A 213 8.59 19.96 20.66
C CYS A 213 9.95 19.32 20.93
N PRO A 214 10.71 19.71 21.98
CA PRO A 214 12.07 19.21 22.19
C PRO A 214 12.09 17.80 22.78
N TRP A 215 11.77 16.78 21.99
CA TRP A 215 11.86 15.36 22.35
C TRP A 215 13.29 14.92 22.69
N SER A 216 14.31 15.58 22.16
CA SER A 216 15.71 15.31 22.48
C SER A 216 16.16 15.88 23.83
N ASP A 217 15.34 16.70 24.49
CA ASP A 217 15.56 17.11 25.88
C ASP A 217 15.09 16.00 26.84
N ASP A 218 15.94 15.57 27.78
CA ASP A 218 15.66 14.42 28.65
C ASP A 218 14.46 14.66 29.58
N ALA A 219 14.32 15.87 30.13
CA ALA A 219 13.20 16.20 31.01
C ALA A 219 11.87 16.23 30.25
N THR A 220 11.87 16.79 29.05
CA THR A 220 10.71 16.82 28.16
C THR A 220 10.32 15.40 27.72
N TYR A 221 11.31 14.58 27.36
CA TYR A 221 11.10 13.19 26.96
C TYR A 221 10.47 12.35 28.07
N GLU A 222 10.97 12.44 29.31
CA GLU A 222 10.39 11.74 30.46
C GLU A 222 8.92 12.16 30.70
N LEU A 223 8.62 13.44 30.56
CA LEU A 223 7.25 13.96 30.70
C LEU A 223 6.33 13.42 29.61
N ILE A 224 6.78 13.43 28.36
CA ILE A 224 6.02 12.90 27.22
C ILE A 224 5.77 11.40 27.41
N LEU A 225 6.81 10.62 27.71
CA LEU A 225 6.69 9.17 27.88
C LEU A 225 5.71 8.81 29.01
N LYS A 226 5.74 9.57 30.11
CA LYS A 226 4.77 9.42 31.21
C LYS A 226 3.34 9.64 30.73
N GLN A 227 3.09 10.69 29.94
CA GLN A 227 1.76 10.99 29.42
C GLN A 227 1.30 10.00 28.34
N MET A 228 2.20 9.56 27.45
CA MET A 228 1.90 8.50 26.48
C MET A 228 1.48 7.20 27.17
N ASN A 229 2.22 6.78 28.20
CA ASN A 229 1.86 5.60 28.99
C ASN A 229 0.52 5.73 29.73
N ALA A 230 0.18 6.94 30.15
CA ALA A 230 -1.09 7.21 30.82
C ALA A 230 -2.28 7.25 29.84
N ARG A 231 -2.10 7.84 28.65
CA ARG A 231 -3.22 8.29 27.79
C ARG A 231 -3.28 7.65 26.40
N GLN A 232 -2.19 7.08 25.90
CA GLN A 232 -2.05 6.61 24.52
C GLN A 232 -1.57 5.16 24.38
N ALA A 233 -0.95 4.55 25.39
CA ALA A 233 -0.39 3.19 25.27
C ALA A 233 -1.42 2.05 25.31
N LYS A 234 -2.70 2.36 25.59
CA LYS A 234 -3.75 1.35 25.78
C LYS A 234 -4.98 1.72 24.98
N GLY A 235 -5.70 0.69 24.58
CA GLY A 235 -6.93 0.84 23.83
C GLY A 235 -6.70 0.87 22.32
N ASP A 236 -7.76 1.25 21.62
CA ASP A 236 -7.82 1.18 20.16
C ASP A 236 -7.78 2.57 19.53
N VAL A 237 -7.22 2.64 18.33
CA VAL A 237 -7.07 3.84 17.51
C VAL A 237 -7.34 3.49 16.04
N PRO A 238 -7.84 4.41 15.21
CA PRO A 238 -8.16 4.13 13.80
C PRO A 238 -6.99 3.55 13.01
N LEU A 239 -5.74 3.87 13.38
CA LEU A 239 -4.54 3.30 12.77
C LEU A 239 -4.57 1.77 12.68
N ASN A 240 -5.13 1.12 13.69
CA ASN A 240 -5.21 -0.34 13.78
C ASN A 240 -6.09 -0.98 12.70
N LEU A 241 -6.93 -0.21 12.00
CA LEU A 241 -7.67 -0.69 10.83
C LEU A 241 -6.76 -1.14 9.69
N GLY A 242 -5.47 -0.76 9.68
CA GLY A 242 -4.47 -1.33 8.78
C GLY A 242 -4.37 -2.86 8.84
N ALA A 243 -4.72 -3.46 9.99
CA ALA A 243 -4.77 -4.92 10.19
C ALA A 243 -5.72 -5.66 9.23
N THR A 244 -6.72 -4.96 8.70
CA THR A 244 -7.69 -5.54 7.76
C THR A 244 -7.02 -6.01 6.46
N SER A 245 -5.91 -5.39 6.04
CA SER A 245 -5.17 -5.84 4.86
C SER A 245 -4.47 -7.18 5.10
N LEU A 246 -4.00 -7.43 6.32
CA LEU A 246 -3.42 -8.73 6.68
C LEU A 246 -4.47 -9.84 6.65
N MET A 247 -5.71 -9.55 7.08
CA MET A 247 -6.82 -10.49 6.97
C MET A 247 -7.25 -10.71 5.52
N ALA A 248 -7.36 -9.65 4.72
CA ALA A 248 -7.65 -9.77 3.30
C ALA A 248 -6.56 -10.58 2.57
N HIS A 249 -5.29 -10.37 2.93
CA HIS A 249 -4.16 -11.15 2.45
C HIS A 249 -4.28 -12.63 2.81
N ALA A 250 -4.65 -12.96 4.07
CA ALA A 250 -4.91 -14.33 4.48
C ALA A 250 -6.09 -14.97 3.73
N PHE A 251 -7.19 -14.22 3.59
CA PHE A 251 -8.37 -14.63 2.83
C PHE A 251 -8.03 -14.98 1.38
N MET A 252 -7.15 -14.21 0.72
CA MET A 252 -6.76 -14.50 -0.67
C MET A 252 -5.93 -15.78 -0.82
N TYR A 253 -5.31 -16.28 0.26
CA TYR A 253 -4.60 -17.57 0.25
C TYR A 253 -5.52 -18.76 0.53
N ASP A 254 -6.39 -18.66 1.52
CA ASP A 254 -7.15 -19.81 2.04
C ASP A 254 -8.65 -19.79 1.71
N GLY A 255 -9.20 -18.63 1.35
CA GLY A 255 -10.62 -18.41 1.06
C GLY A 255 -11.53 -18.58 2.28
N GLU A 256 -10.97 -18.57 3.50
CA GLU A 256 -11.71 -18.87 4.71
C GLU A 256 -12.53 -17.65 5.18
N ASP A 257 -13.85 -17.82 5.22
CA ASP A 257 -14.81 -16.74 5.50
C ASP A 257 -14.62 -16.08 6.88
N ARG A 258 -13.89 -16.69 7.81
CA ARG A 258 -13.54 -16.10 9.12
C ARG A 258 -12.73 -14.81 8.99
N HIS A 259 -11.82 -14.73 8.02
CA HIS A 259 -11.00 -13.54 7.79
C HIS A 259 -11.85 -12.39 7.25
N ARG A 260 -12.77 -12.71 6.34
CA ARG A 260 -13.77 -11.74 5.85
C ARG A 260 -14.65 -11.23 6.98
N GLN A 261 -15.18 -12.14 7.81
CA GLN A 261 -16.05 -11.78 8.92
C GLN A 261 -15.33 -10.89 9.94
N TRP A 262 -14.09 -11.23 10.32
CA TRP A 262 -13.28 -10.40 11.22
C TRP A 262 -13.11 -8.98 10.68
N THR A 263 -12.78 -8.84 9.39
CA THR A 263 -12.58 -7.51 8.78
C THR A 263 -13.86 -6.69 8.78
N VAL A 264 -14.99 -7.30 8.42
CA VAL A 264 -16.29 -6.61 8.42
C VAL A 264 -16.71 -6.24 9.85
N ASP A 265 -16.62 -7.17 10.80
CA ASP A 265 -17.00 -6.92 12.20
C ASP A 265 -16.15 -5.81 12.83
N TYR A 266 -14.86 -5.77 12.50
CA TYR A 266 -13.96 -4.76 13.02
C TYR A 266 -14.19 -3.39 12.36
N LEU A 267 -14.44 -3.33 11.06
CA LEU A 267 -14.83 -2.09 10.36
C LEU A 267 -16.17 -1.56 10.91
N ASP A 268 -17.16 -2.43 11.08
CA ASP A 268 -18.48 -2.06 11.60
C ASP A 268 -18.36 -1.51 13.04
N ALA A 269 -17.46 -2.06 13.87
CA ALA A 269 -17.19 -1.49 15.19
C ALA A 269 -16.69 -0.03 15.12
N TRP A 270 -15.93 0.33 14.09
CA TRP A 270 -15.49 1.71 13.86
C TRP A 270 -16.60 2.60 13.29
N VAL A 271 -17.52 2.06 12.49
CA VAL A 271 -18.75 2.75 12.08
C VAL A 271 -19.59 3.08 13.32
N GLU A 272 -19.86 2.09 14.18
CA GLU A 272 -20.62 2.25 15.42
C GLU A 272 -20.00 3.32 16.35
N ARG A 273 -18.67 3.30 16.52
CA ARG A 273 -17.94 4.29 17.34
C ARG A 273 -18.04 5.71 16.76
N THR A 274 -17.98 5.82 15.43
CA THR A 274 -18.13 7.09 14.72
C THR A 274 -19.54 7.66 14.93
N GLU A 275 -20.57 6.82 14.81
CA GLU A 275 -21.96 7.22 15.06
C GLU A 275 -22.18 7.66 16.51
N GLN A 276 -21.64 6.92 17.48
CA GLN A 276 -21.71 7.27 18.91
C GLN A 276 -21.02 8.59 19.23
N ASN A 277 -20.00 8.96 18.44
CA ASN A 277 -19.25 10.21 18.58
C ASN A 277 -19.78 11.34 17.66
N GLY A 278 -21.07 11.29 17.28
CA GLY A 278 -21.72 12.37 16.54
C GLY A 278 -21.26 12.48 15.07
N GLY A 279 -20.79 11.38 14.48
CA GLY A 279 -20.37 11.30 13.08
C GLY A 279 -18.88 11.60 12.83
N ILE A 280 -18.10 11.86 13.87
CA ILE A 280 -16.64 12.04 13.76
C ILE A 280 -15.94 10.80 14.30
N THR A 281 -15.03 10.20 13.54
CA THR A 281 -14.28 9.03 13.99
C THR A 281 -13.45 9.38 15.23
N PRO A 282 -13.71 8.80 16.42
CA PRO A 282 -12.87 9.00 17.58
C PRO A 282 -11.49 8.38 17.37
N ASP A 283 -10.46 8.91 18.03
CA ASP A 283 -9.09 8.37 17.95
C ASP A 283 -8.58 7.82 19.29
N ASN A 284 -9.44 7.69 20.30
CA ASN A 284 -9.09 7.20 21.62
C ASN A 284 -10.23 6.32 22.17
N ILE A 285 -10.06 5.00 22.11
CA ILE A 285 -11.02 4.03 22.65
C ILE A 285 -10.35 3.25 23.76
N GLY A 286 -10.89 3.28 24.98
CA GLY A 286 -10.32 2.53 26.10
C GLY A 286 -10.54 1.02 26.03
N LEU A 287 -9.88 0.28 26.93
CA LEU A 287 -10.02 -1.19 27.00
C LEU A 287 -11.41 -1.64 27.43
N SER A 288 -12.23 -0.75 28.00
CA SER A 288 -13.64 -1.00 28.28
C SER A 288 -14.56 -0.78 27.07
N GLY A 289 -14.02 -0.27 25.95
CA GLY A 289 -14.78 0.20 24.80
C GLY A 289 -15.29 1.64 24.92
N GLN A 290 -15.04 2.32 26.05
CA GLN A 290 -15.44 3.72 26.24
C GLN A 290 -14.55 4.67 25.44
N ILE A 291 -15.17 5.60 24.70
CA ILE A 291 -14.48 6.68 23.99
C ILE A 291 -13.83 7.62 25.02
N GLY A 292 -12.53 7.87 24.87
CA GLY A 292 -11.76 8.80 25.70
C GLY A 292 -11.43 8.32 27.12
N GLU A 293 -11.56 7.01 27.42
CA GLU A 293 -11.37 6.44 28.78
C GLU A 293 -10.07 6.89 29.45
N TYR A 294 -8.97 6.94 28.68
CA TYR A 294 -7.65 7.29 29.20
C TYR A 294 -7.24 8.73 28.92
N ASN A 295 -8.13 9.55 28.36
CA ASN A 295 -7.83 10.94 27.98
C ASN A 295 -8.89 11.92 28.49
N ASP A 296 -9.32 11.74 29.75
CA ASP A 296 -10.27 12.62 30.43
C ASP A 296 -11.59 12.83 29.64
N GLY A 297 -12.05 11.79 28.94
CA GLY A 297 -13.27 11.80 28.12
C GLY A 297 -13.10 12.46 26.75
N LYS A 298 -11.89 12.89 26.37
CA LYS A 298 -11.61 13.42 25.02
C LYS A 298 -11.64 12.29 24.00
N TRP A 299 -12.52 12.41 23.00
CA TRP A 299 -12.60 11.48 21.87
C TRP A 299 -11.43 11.61 20.88
N TRP A 300 -10.62 12.66 21.01
CA TRP A 300 -9.44 12.95 20.21
C TRP A 300 -8.17 12.93 21.09
N GLY A 301 -7.00 12.89 20.45
CA GLY A 301 -5.70 12.97 21.13
C GLY A 301 -5.05 11.61 21.44
N GLY A 302 -5.59 10.51 20.90
CA GLY A 302 -4.93 9.21 20.90
C GLY A 302 -3.67 9.15 20.04
N TYR A 303 -3.01 7.99 20.09
CA TYR A 303 -1.80 7.72 19.34
C TYR A 303 -2.07 7.80 17.83
N TYR A 304 -1.25 8.57 17.08
CA TYR A 304 -1.48 8.83 15.66
C TYR A 304 -2.92 9.28 15.38
N GLY A 305 -3.40 10.23 16.19
CA GLY A 305 -4.75 10.76 16.15
C GLY A 305 -4.86 12.13 15.45
N TRP A 306 -6.02 12.75 15.64
CA TRP A 306 -6.34 14.13 15.24
C TRP A 306 -5.34 15.15 15.80
N ARG A 307 -4.68 14.88 16.93
CA ARG A 307 -3.74 15.82 17.55
C ARG A 307 -2.31 15.66 17.05
N TRP A 308 -1.82 14.42 16.96
CA TRP A 308 -0.40 14.11 16.81
C TRP A 308 -0.17 12.69 16.25
N PRO A 309 0.89 12.44 15.44
CA PRO A 309 1.82 13.42 14.90
C PRO A 309 1.33 14.04 13.59
N HIS A 310 0.45 13.39 12.83
CA HIS A 310 0.08 13.83 11.47
C HIS A 310 -1.33 14.43 11.34
N GLY A 311 -2.25 14.16 12.28
CA GLY A 311 -3.62 14.68 12.24
C GLY A 311 -4.55 13.80 11.40
N ALA A 312 -5.48 14.43 10.66
CA ALA A 312 -6.55 13.78 9.90
C ALA A 312 -6.08 12.63 9.00
N PHE A 313 -4.91 12.77 8.40
CA PHE A 313 -4.27 11.73 7.59
C PHE A 313 -4.17 10.37 8.31
N SER A 314 -3.78 10.35 9.59
CA SER A 314 -3.64 9.11 10.36
C SER A 314 -4.97 8.41 10.63
N ILE A 315 -6.09 9.07 10.32
CA ILE A 315 -7.45 8.54 10.43
C ILE A 315 -7.97 8.15 9.04
N LEU A 316 -7.83 9.04 8.06
CA LEU A 316 -8.35 8.87 6.69
C LEU A 316 -7.70 7.68 5.96
N ASP A 317 -6.40 7.48 6.14
CA ASP A 317 -5.66 6.41 5.49
C ASP A 317 -6.16 5.01 5.90
N PRO A 318 -6.14 4.64 7.21
CA PRO A 318 -6.53 3.30 7.62
C PRO A 318 -8.05 3.02 7.47
N ILE A 319 -8.93 4.02 7.61
CA ILE A 319 -10.37 3.81 7.33
C ILE A 319 -10.64 3.57 5.84
N THR A 320 -9.86 4.22 4.96
CA THR A 320 -9.96 4.00 3.51
C THR A 320 -9.44 2.60 3.18
N ILE A 321 -8.30 2.18 3.74
CA ILE A 321 -7.76 0.82 3.60
C ILE A 321 -8.80 -0.23 4.02
N ALA A 322 -9.39 -0.09 5.21
CA ALA A 322 -10.37 -1.04 5.71
C ALA A 322 -11.64 -1.09 4.87
N GLY A 323 -12.15 0.05 4.42
CA GLY A 323 -13.31 0.11 3.53
C GLY A 323 -13.06 -0.60 2.20
N LEU A 324 -11.88 -0.40 1.59
CA LEU A 324 -11.47 -1.08 0.36
C LEU A 324 -11.35 -2.59 0.55
N ASN A 325 -10.78 -3.04 1.68
CA ASN A 325 -10.68 -4.46 2.02
C ASN A 325 -12.07 -5.09 2.22
N GLY A 326 -12.98 -4.37 2.90
CA GLY A 326 -14.37 -4.77 3.07
C GLY A 326 -15.08 -4.94 1.72
N LEU A 327 -15.01 -3.93 0.85
CA LEU A 327 -15.56 -3.98 -0.51
C LEU A 327 -14.95 -5.13 -1.33
N LEU A 328 -13.63 -5.28 -1.32
CA LEU A 328 -12.93 -6.34 -2.07
C LEU A 328 -13.45 -7.74 -1.71
N MET A 329 -13.70 -8.01 -0.43
CA MET A 329 -14.10 -9.34 0.04
C MET A 329 -15.61 -9.62 -0.03
N THR A 330 -16.45 -8.59 -0.18
CA THR A 330 -17.91 -8.70 -0.09
C THR A 330 -18.65 -8.24 -1.35
N GLY A 331 -18.05 -7.34 -2.13
CA GLY A 331 -18.71 -6.61 -3.20
C GLY A 331 -19.69 -5.52 -2.74
N ASP A 332 -19.74 -5.21 -1.44
CA ASP A 332 -20.65 -4.22 -0.88
C ASP A 332 -19.96 -2.84 -0.75
N GLU A 333 -20.41 -1.88 -1.56
CA GLU A 333 -19.86 -0.53 -1.56
C GLU A 333 -20.11 0.25 -0.27
N ARG A 334 -21.05 -0.19 0.59
CA ARG A 334 -21.30 0.46 1.88
C ARG A 334 -20.10 0.45 2.80
N HIS A 335 -19.16 -0.48 2.61
CA HIS A 335 -17.90 -0.49 3.35
C HIS A 335 -17.04 0.76 3.10
N LEU A 336 -17.27 1.50 2.02
CA LEU A 336 -16.59 2.76 1.73
C LEU A 336 -17.17 3.96 2.51
N ASP A 337 -18.35 3.81 3.12
CA ASP A 337 -19.12 4.94 3.65
C ASP A 337 -18.46 5.60 4.86
N LEU A 338 -17.71 4.85 5.67
CA LEU A 338 -16.93 5.45 6.77
C LEU A 338 -15.91 6.45 6.22
N ALA A 339 -15.12 6.06 5.22
CA ALA A 339 -14.15 6.95 4.59
C ALA A 339 -14.82 8.16 3.92
N ARG A 340 -15.90 7.93 3.16
CA ARG A 340 -16.70 9.00 2.53
C ARG A 340 -17.22 10.00 3.57
N SER A 341 -17.77 9.51 4.68
CA SER A 341 -18.32 10.35 5.74
C SER A 341 -17.28 11.27 6.36
N GLN A 342 -16.05 10.78 6.59
CA GLN A 342 -15.00 11.59 7.18
C GLN A 342 -14.43 12.62 6.19
N LEU A 343 -14.31 12.28 4.91
CA LEU A 343 -13.96 13.24 3.86
C LEU A 343 -15.01 14.36 3.74
N ASP A 344 -16.30 13.99 3.72
CA ASP A 344 -17.41 14.94 3.64
C ASP A 344 -17.50 15.82 4.90
N MET A 345 -17.29 15.24 6.08
CA MET A 345 -17.25 15.96 7.35
C MET A 345 -16.15 17.02 7.34
N LEU A 346 -14.91 16.66 6.98
CA LEU A 346 -13.80 17.62 6.89
C LEU A 346 -14.08 18.71 5.85
N TRP A 347 -14.64 18.34 4.70
CA TRP A 347 -15.04 19.29 3.66
C TRP A 347 -16.15 20.25 4.12
N SER A 348 -17.06 19.79 4.99
CA SER A 348 -18.10 20.65 5.56
C SER A 348 -17.54 21.74 6.49
N LEU A 349 -16.37 21.47 7.09
CA LEU A 349 -15.65 22.39 7.98
C LEU A 349 -14.70 23.34 7.21
N ARG A 350 -14.66 23.25 5.88
CA ARG A 350 -13.73 24.02 5.06
C ARG A 350 -13.91 25.53 5.23
N ARG A 351 -12.84 26.25 4.94
CA ARG A 351 -12.80 27.72 4.89
C ARG A 351 -12.07 28.16 3.63
N ASP A 352 -12.31 29.40 3.23
CA ASP A 352 -11.53 30.03 2.17
C ASP A 352 -10.32 30.73 2.82
N GLU A 353 -9.12 30.36 2.38
CA GLU A 353 -7.87 31.05 2.70
C GLU A 353 -7.17 31.42 1.39
N ASP A 354 -7.03 32.72 1.13
CA ASP A 354 -6.42 33.26 -0.10
C ASP A 354 -7.00 32.69 -1.42
N GLY A 355 -8.31 32.44 -1.46
CA GLY A 355 -9.00 31.88 -2.64
C GLY A 355 -8.81 30.37 -2.81
N GLN A 356 -8.31 29.68 -1.77
CA GLN A 356 -8.22 28.23 -1.72
C GLN A 356 -9.12 27.66 -0.62
N ALA A 357 -9.84 26.60 -0.95
CA ALA A 357 -10.58 25.84 0.04
C ALA A 357 -9.62 24.97 0.86
N VAL A 358 -9.57 25.21 2.17
CA VAL A 358 -8.77 24.45 3.13
C VAL A 358 -9.67 23.79 4.18
N VAL A 359 -9.33 22.56 4.59
CA VAL A 359 -10.05 21.79 5.62
C VAL A 359 -9.17 21.63 6.86
N PRO A 360 -9.74 21.46 8.07
CA PRO A 360 -8.93 21.27 9.26
C PRO A 360 -8.18 19.94 9.21
N ASN A 361 -6.91 19.94 9.62
CA ASN A 361 -6.12 18.71 9.76
C ASN A 361 -6.00 18.26 11.22
N ARG A 362 -6.19 19.14 12.20
CA ARG A 362 -5.99 18.80 13.62
C ARG A 362 -7.10 19.30 14.53
N HIS A 363 -7.26 18.63 15.67
CA HIS A 363 -8.16 19.03 16.74
C HIS A 363 -7.39 19.33 18.05
N PHE A 364 -7.81 20.38 18.74
CA PHE A 364 -7.27 20.87 20.03
C PHE A 364 -8.41 21.08 21.03
N ASP A 365 -8.10 21.42 22.28
CA ASP A 365 -9.12 21.80 23.28
C ASP A 365 -9.97 22.99 22.84
N GLU A 366 -9.38 23.91 22.06
CA GLU A 366 -10.08 25.07 21.48
C GLU A 366 -10.81 24.75 20.15
N GLY A 367 -10.69 23.53 19.63
CA GLY A 367 -11.32 23.06 18.40
C GLY A 367 -10.37 22.85 17.21
N TRP A 368 -10.94 22.91 16.01
CA TRP A 368 -10.25 22.59 14.74
C TRP A 368 -9.18 23.60 14.33
N ARG A 369 -7.99 23.12 13.93
CA ARG A 369 -6.80 23.90 13.51
C ARG A 369 -6.03 23.21 12.38
N ASP A 370 -4.88 23.79 12.00
CA ASP A 370 -3.97 23.28 10.97
C ASP A 370 -4.72 23.08 9.64
N TYR A 371 -5.36 24.14 9.14
CA TYR A 371 -6.15 24.05 7.92
C TYR A 371 -5.22 23.86 6.71
N ARG A 372 -5.55 22.91 5.84
CA ARG A 372 -4.73 22.49 4.69
C ARG A 372 -5.59 22.27 3.46
N VAL A 373 -4.97 22.41 2.29
CA VAL A 373 -5.58 21.99 1.01
C VAL A 373 -5.81 20.48 1.06
N VAL A 374 -6.97 20.03 0.60
CA VAL A 374 -7.30 18.60 0.53
C VAL A 374 -6.52 17.97 -0.62
N HIS A 375 -5.78 16.91 -0.30
CA HIS A 375 -5.18 16.07 -1.34
C HIS A 375 -6.22 15.07 -1.88
N PRO A 376 -6.36 14.88 -3.21
CA PRO A 376 -7.43 14.07 -3.78
C PRO A 376 -7.20 12.56 -3.65
N VAL A 377 -6.04 12.09 -3.17
CA VAL A 377 -5.66 10.65 -3.16
C VAL A 377 -6.75 9.73 -2.59
N TYR A 378 -7.38 10.09 -1.47
CA TYR A 378 -8.40 9.25 -0.85
C TYR A 378 -9.65 9.18 -1.70
N ALA A 379 -10.13 10.32 -2.21
CA ALA A 379 -11.30 10.36 -3.07
C ALA A 379 -11.05 9.69 -4.43
N VAL A 380 -9.86 9.83 -5.02
CA VAL A 380 -9.46 9.09 -6.23
C VAL A 380 -9.42 7.59 -5.96
N THR A 381 -8.96 7.17 -4.78
CA THR A 381 -8.93 5.75 -4.40
C THR A 381 -10.34 5.19 -4.22
N LEU A 382 -11.24 5.95 -3.58
CA LEU A 382 -12.66 5.60 -3.45
C LEU A 382 -13.34 5.54 -4.82
N TRP A 383 -13.10 6.51 -5.69
CA TRP A 383 -13.58 6.50 -7.07
C TRP A 383 -13.03 5.31 -7.85
N ASN A 384 -11.75 4.97 -7.71
CA ASN A 384 -11.20 3.79 -8.37
C ASN A 384 -11.92 2.50 -7.92
N ALA A 385 -12.37 2.44 -6.67
CA ALA A 385 -13.10 1.30 -6.13
C ALA A 385 -14.59 1.30 -6.50
N SER A 386 -15.26 2.45 -6.48
CA SER A 386 -16.71 2.56 -6.72
C SER A 386 -17.10 2.87 -8.17
N MET A 387 -16.22 3.55 -8.91
CA MET A 387 -16.49 4.19 -10.21
C MET A 387 -17.68 5.16 -10.19
N SER A 388 -18.08 5.64 -9.00
CA SER A 388 -19.23 6.53 -8.85
C SER A 388 -18.88 7.99 -9.15
N ASP A 389 -19.81 8.73 -9.75
CA ASP A 389 -19.64 10.17 -9.98
C ASP A 389 -19.54 10.95 -8.67
N ASP A 390 -20.21 10.52 -7.59
CA ASP A 390 -20.11 11.16 -6.27
C ASP A 390 -18.68 11.14 -5.72
N ASP A 391 -17.95 10.03 -5.91
CA ASP A 391 -16.54 9.95 -5.49
C ASP A 391 -15.61 10.70 -6.45
N ALA A 392 -15.96 10.80 -7.74
CA ALA A 392 -15.26 11.67 -8.68
C ALA A 392 -15.40 13.14 -8.28
N GLU A 393 -16.61 13.59 -7.94
CA GLU A 393 -16.87 14.92 -7.41
C GLU A 393 -16.07 15.17 -6.13
N ARG A 394 -15.96 14.17 -5.23
CA ARG A 394 -15.09 14.27 -4.04
C ARG A 394 -13.63 14.53 -4.40
N ALA A 395 -13.11 13.87 -5.44
CA ALA A 395 -11.74 14.07 -5.90
C ALA A 395 -11.55 15.46 -6.52
N GLU A 396 -12.57 15.97 -7.20
CA GLU A 396 -12.54 17.26 -7.90
C GLU A 396 -12.76 18.47 -6.97
N ARG A 397 -13.37 18.28 -5.79
CA ARG A 397 -13.67 19.34 -4.79
C ARG A 397 -12.46 20.23 -4.45
N ALA A 398 -11.25 19.68 -4.52
CA ALA A 398 -10.02 20.35 -4.12
C ALA A 398 -9.00 20.49 -5.25
N TRP A 399 -9.47 20.70 -6.48
CA TRP A 399 -8.62 21.01 -7.63
C TRP A 399 -8.59 22.51 -7.98
N PRO A 400 -8.22 23.45 -7.08
CA PRO A 400 -8.00 24.81 -7.52
C PRO A 400 -6.64 24.92 -8.25
N ASN A 401 -6.63 25.70 -9.34
CA ASN A 401 -5.43 26.31 -9.93
C ASN A 401 -4.41 25.38 -10.62
N GLY A 402 -4.83 24.20 -11.11
CA GLY A 402 -3.96 23.36 -11.93
C GLY A 402 -2.81 22.67 -11.19
N GLN A 403 -2.88 22.60 -9.85
CA GLN A 403 -1.81 22.03 -8.99
C GLN A 403 -1.46 20.57 -9.32
N PHE A 404 -2.39 19.83 -9.93
CA PHE A 404 -2.23 18.43 -10.32
C PHE A 404 -2.24 18.23 -11.85
N GLU A 405 -1.94 19.29 -12.64
CA GLU A 405 -1.85 19.17 -14.10
C GLU A 405 -0.49 18.67 -14.58
N ALA A 406 0.58 18.97 -13.82
CA ALA A 406 1.94 18.55 -14.14
C ALA A 406 2.31 17.25 -13.41
N ILE A 407 3.14 16.42 -14.04
CA ILE A 407 3.77 15.27 -13.40
C ILE A 407 4.64 15.76 -12.24
N ASP A 408 4.46 15.15 -11.06
CA ASP A 408 5.34 15.35 -9.92
C ASP A 408 6.60 14.48 -10.09
N THR A 409 7.72 15.15 -10.33
CA THR A 409 9.04 14.51 -10.50
C THR A 409 9.88 14.53 -9.22
N ARG A 410 9.36 15.08 -8.11
CA ARG A 410 10.11 15.16 -6.86
C ARG A 410 10.26 13.78 -6.24
N TYR A 411 11.43 13.19 -6.44
CA TYR A 411 11.86 11.99 -5.75
C TYR A 411 12.47 12.37 -4.39
N ALA A 412 11.92 11.83 -3.31
CA ALA A 412 12.28 12.03 -1.91
C ALA A 412 11.78 13.31 -1.22
N GLY A 413 11.06 13.09 -0.11
CA GLY A 413 10.93 14.03 0.99
C GLY A 413 9.56 13.96 1.67
N TYR A 414 9.57 13.56 2.95
CA TYR A 414 8.45 13.74 3.87
C TYR A 414 7.93 15.19 3.76
N GLY A 415 6.68 15.37 3.31
CA GLY A 415 6.05 16.69 3.15
C GLY A 415 6.62 17.58 2.03
N LYS A 416 7.40 17.06 1.07
CA LYS A 416 7.98 17.83 -0.05
C LYS A 416 7.38 17.51 -1.42
N THR A 417 6.67 16.41 -1.55
CA THR A 417 5.86 16.07 -2.73
C THR A 417 4.46 16.65 -2.58
N ILE A 418 3.70 16.75 -3.66
CA ILE A 418 2.30 17.24 -3.60
C ILE A 418 1.36 16.16 -3.03
N GLY A 419 1.81 14.91 -2.85
CA GLY A 419 1.03 13.81 -2.26
C GLY A 419 1.76 12.49 -2.02
N GLY A 420 3.06 12.40 -2.37
CA GLY A 420 3.87 11.20 -2.18
C GLY A 420 4.44 11.10 -0.77
N HIS A 421 3.86 10.22 0.04
CA HIS A 421 4.59 9.60 1.14
C HIS A 421 5.54 8.52 0.58
N MET A 422 6.27 7.84 1.46
CA MET A 422 7.10 6.67 1.15
C MET A 422 6.46 5.81 0.05
N ALA A 423 7.29 5.24 -0.83
CA ALA A 423 6.89 4.44 -1.99
C ALA A 423 6.56 5.17 -3.32
N PHE A 424 6.86 6.48 -3.46
CA PHE A 424 6.72 7.27 -4.71
C PHE A 424 5.34 7.13 -5.39
N ASN A 425 4.29 7.57 -4.71
CA ASN A 425 2.91 7.67 -5.23
C ASN A 425 2.51 9.14 -5.40
N GLY A 426 3.15 9.83 -6.36
CA GLY A 426 3.04 11.29 -6.51
C GLY A 426 2.03 11.76 -7.57
N ASN A 427 1.57 10.86 -8.43
CA ASN A 427 0.86 11.16 -9.67
C ASN A 427 -0.55 10.54 -9.75
N THR A 428 -1.11 10.09 -8.62
CA THR A 428 -2.48 9.52 -8.57
C THR A 428 -3.55 10.49 -9.09
N ALA A 429 -3.43 11.79 -8.81
CA ALA A 429 -4.37 12.80 -9.30
C ALA A 429 -4.28 13.00 -10.83
N GLN A 430 -3.06 12.99 -11.36
CA GLN A 430 -2.75 13.11 -12.78
C GLN A 430 -3.25 11.89 -13.54
N TRP A 431 -3.07 10.68 -12.98
CA TRP A 431 -3.63 9.44 -13.50
C TRP A 431 -5.15 9.48 -13.57
N PHE A 432 -5.82 9.95 -12.51
CA PHE A 432 -7.27 10.14 -12.48
C PHE A 432 -7.75 11.05 -13.62
N ARG A 433 -7.07 12.19 -13.83
CA ARG A 433 -7.36 13.11 -14.94
C ARG A 433 -7.15 12.44 -16.31
N PHE A 434 -6.08 11.66 -16.48
CA PHE A 434 -5.82 10.92 -17.72
C PHE A 434 -6.94 9.93 -18.04
N ILE A 435 -7.31 9.06 -17.08
CA ILE A 435 -8.35 8.05 -17.29
C ILE A 435 -9.72 8.69 -17.57
N ARG A 436 -9.99 9.88 -17.02
CA ARG A 436 -11.19 10.69 -17.33
C ARG A 436 -11.06 11.53 -18.61
N GLY A 437 -10.05 11.29 -19.44
CA GLY A 437 -9.88 11.92 -20.76
C GLY A 437 -9.26 13.32 -20.76
N GLY A 438 -8.78 13.81 -19.62
CA GLY A 438 -8.25 15.16 -19.47
C GLY A 438 -6.80 15.36 -19.92
N ASP A 439 -6.00 14.30 -20.12
CA ASP A 439 -4.57 14.37 -20.46
C ASP A 439 -4.05 13.22 -21.33
N ALA A 440 -4.30 13.26 -22.63
CA ALA A 440 -3.84 12.21 -23.55
C ALA A 440 -2.30 12.06 -23.63
N ALA A 441 -1.53 13.08 -23.23
CA ALA A 441 -0.05 13.04 -23.26
C ALA A 441 0.54 12.38 -22.00
N TYR A 442 -0.27 12.16 -20.97
CA TYR A 442 0.14 11.62 -19.67
C TYR A 442 1.02 10.37 -19.75
N PRO A 443 0.67 9.31 -20.53
CA PRO A 443 1.47 8.08 -20.54
C PRO A 443 2.91 8.29 -21.01
N GLU A 444 3.12 9.08 -22.07
CA GLU A 444 4.46 9.34 -22.59
C GLU A 444 5.27 10.25 -21.66
N THR A 445 4.63 11.30 -21.14
CA THR A 445 5.28 12.24 -20.21
C THR A 445 5.72 11.53 -18.94
N LEU A 446 4.82 10.75 -18.32
CA LEU A 446 5.10 10.01 -17.09
C LEU A 446 6.22 8.98 -17.28
N LEU A 447 6.17 8.16 -18.34
CA LEU A 447 7.19 7.14 -18.58
C LEU A 447 8.58 7.76 -18.85
N ALA A 448 8.62 8.88 -19.57
CA ALA A 448 9.87 9.61 -19.78
C ALA A 448 10.43 10.17 -18.47
N SER A 449 9.58 10.79 -17.63
CA SER A 449 9.97 11.26 -16.31
C SER A 449 10.44 10.13 -15.40
N ASN A 450 9.76 8.99 -15.38
CA ASN A 450 10.17 7.83 -14.58
C ASN A 450 11.54 7.31 -15.01
N LEU A 451 11.83 7.23 -16.32
CA LEU A 451 13.16 6.85 -16.80
C LEU A 451 14.25 7.81 -16.31
N GLU A 452 13.98 9.11 -16.34
CA GLU A 452 14.92 10.11 -15.82
C GLU A 452 15.15 9.92 -14.32
N THR A 453 14.08 9.74 -13.54
CA THR A 453 14.19 9.48 -12.10
C THR A 453 14.94 8.19 -11.80
N ILE A 454 14.68 7.11 -12.54
CA ILE A 454 15.40 5.83 -12.39
C ILE A 454 16.90 6.02 -12.65
N VAL A 455 17.28 6.75 -13.71
CA VAL A 455 18.68 7.06 -13.99
C VAL A 455 19.32 7.87 -12.85
N GLN A 456 18.62 8.87 -12.32
CA GLN A 456 19.09 9.64 -11.16
C GLN A 456 19.28 8.76 -9.91
N GLN A 457 18.39 7.78 -9.67
CA GLN A 457 18.55 6.83 -8.56
C GLN A 457 19.72 5.88 -8.77
N ILE A 458 19.95 5.44 -10.01
CA ILE A 458 21.14 4.64 -10.36
C ILE A 458 22.42 5.41 -10.08
N GLU A 459 22.50 6.68 -10.50
CA GLU A 459 23.65 7.54 -10.18
C GLU A 459 23.82 7.71 -8.67
N ARG A 460 22.70 7.91 -7.95
CA ARG A 460 22.70 8.13 -6.50
C ARG A 460 23.23 6.91 -5.74
N PHE A 461 22.67 5.72 -5.97
CA PHE A 461 23.09 4.53 -5.24
C PHE A 461 24.51 4.09 -5.62
N ARG A 462 24.99 4.39 -6.83
CA ARG A 462 26.37 4.11 -7.25
C ARG A 462 27.41 5.06 -6.66
N SER A 463 27.00 6.22 -6.17
CA SER A 463 27.93 7.24 -5.68
C SER A 463 28.68 6.81 -4.43
N ASP A 464 29.88 7.36 -4.23
CA ASP A 464 30.72 7.11 -3.05
C ASP A 464 30.01 7.52 -1.75
N ALA A 465 29.13 8.53 -1.81
CA ALA A 465 28.35 8.98 -0.66
C ALA A 465 27.37 7.93 -0.13
N PHE A 466 26.98 6.95 -0.97
CA PHE A 466 26.07 5.86 -0.63
C PHE A 466 26.74 4.48 -0.79
N ASP A 467 28.08 4.40 -0.73
CA ASP A 467 28.79 3.12 -0.73
C ASP A 467 28.65 2.42 0.64
N PRO A 468 27.97 1.27 0.74
CA PRO A 468 27.69 0.64 2.02
C PRO A 468 28.92 0.17 2.79
N LEU A 469 30.07 0.05 2.13
CA LEU A 469 31.32 -0.36 2.77
C LEU A 469 32.13 0.80 3.37
N THR A 470 31.87 2.03 2.92
CA THR A 470 32.68 3.20 3.30
C THR A 470 31.86 4.35 3.88
N MET A 471 30.54 4.36 3.67
CA MET A 471 29.64 5.39 4.20
C MET A 471 29.51 5.29 5.72
N ASP A 472 29.31 6.44 6.36
CA ASP A 472 29.00 6.52 7.79
C ASP A 472 27.53 6.14 8.01
N HIS A 473 27.30 4.95 8.57
CA HIS A 473 25.96 4.44 8.85
C HIS A 473 25.25 5.20 9.99
N GLU A 474 25.97 6.02 10.76
CA GLU A 474 25.46 6.82 11.88
C GLU A 474 25.10 8.26 11.49
N ALA A 475 25.57 8.78 10.35
CA ALA A 475 25.35 10.16 9.93
C ALA A 475 24.05 10.37 9.14
N HIS A 476 23.33 11.48 9.37
CA HIS A 476 22.23 11.91 8.49
C HIS A 476 22.77 12.39 7.12
N PRO A 477 22.16 12.05 5.96
CA PRO A 477 20.83 11.45 5.76
C PRO A 477 20.76 9.91 5.76
N MET A 478 21.83 9.23 6.18
CA MET A 478 22.04 7.79 6.06
C MET A 478 21.47 6.98 7.24
N GLY A 479 20.39 7.49 7.83
CA GLY A 479 19.60 6.78 8.83
C GLY A 479 18.84 5.60 8.21
N ILE A 480 18.05 4.93 9.04
CA ILE A 480 17.35 3.68 8.72
C ILE A 480 16.48 3.74 7.44
N HIS A 481 15.99 4.93 7.07
CA HIS A 481 15.23 5.20 5.83
C HIS A 481 16.05 5.20 4.50
N MET A 482 17.37 4.98 4.54
CA MET A 482 18.22 5.21 3.37
C MET A 482 17.74 4.45 2.13
N TRP A 483 17.43 3.14 2.26
CA TRP A 483 17.11 2.29 1.11
C TRP A 483 15.88 2.77 0.34
N GLN A 484 14.85 3.31 0.99
CA GLN A 484 13.70 3.87 0.26
C GLN A 484 14.11 5.10 -0.55
N GLN A 485 15.05 5.91 -0.03
CA GLN A 485 15.47 7.16 -0.67
C GLN A 485 16.37 6.97 -1.89
N ILE A 486 17.00 5.80 -2.03
CA ILE A 486 17.97 5.51 -3.10
C ILE A 486 17.56 4.34 -3.98
N SER A 487 16.47 3.64 -3.66
CA SER A 487 15.95 2.53 -4.47
C SER A 487 15.68 3.00 -5.89
N PRO A 488 16.03 2.24 -6.93
CA PRO A 488 15.68 2.58 -8.31
C PRO A 488 14.23 2.25 -8.66
N MET A 489 13.47 1.63 -7.75
CA MET A 489 12.16 1.03 -8.02
C MET A 489 11.02 2.06 -8.14
N VAL A 490 11.07 2.89 -9.19
CA VAL A 490 10.03 3.86 -9.54
C VAL A 490 8.87 3.14 -10.25
N MET A 491 7.91 2.65 -9.48
CA MET A 491 6.88 1.71 -9.97
C MET A 491 5.56 2.33 -10.40
N GLU A 492 5.23 3.53 -9.92
CA GLU A 492 3.92 4.17 -10.06
C GLU A 492 3.38 4.12 -11.50
N GLY A 493 4.17 4.58 -12.48
CA GLY A 493 3.72 4.64 -13.87
C GLY A 493 3.52 3.27 -14.52
N LEU A 494 4.27 2.25 -14.12
CA LEU A 494 4.02 0.88 -14.59
C LEU A 494 2.70 0.36 -14.03
N ILE A 495 2.44 0.58 -12.74
CA ILE A 495 1.20 0.16 -12.08
C ILE A 495 0.00 0.83 -12.76
N GLN A 496 0.00 2.15 -12.83
CA GLN A 496 -1.09 2.96 -13.36
C GLN A 496 -1.42 2.61 -14.82
N LEU A 497 -0.41 2.62 -15.69
CA LEU A 497 -0.63 2.44 -17.12
C LEU A 497 -0.91 1.00 -17.51
N THR A 498 -0.30 0.01 -16.84
CA THR A 498 -0.54 -1.39 -17.22
C THR A 498 -1.81 -1.94 -16.59
N THR A 499 -2.12 -1.60 -15.33
CA THR A 499 -3.17 -2.29 -14.57
C THR A 499 -4.48 -1.52 -14.49
N GLY A 500 -4.49 -0.21 -14.76
CA GLY A 500 -5.70 0.60 -14.65
C GLY A 500 -6.15 0.81 -13.21
N GLY A 501 -5.22 1.12 -12.31
CA GLY A 501 -5.50 1.50 -10.93
C GLY A 501 -4.39 2.43 -10.40
N PRO A 502 -4.66 3.23 -9.36
CA PRO A 502 -3.62 4.04 -8.74
C PRO A 502 -2.57 3.13 -8.08
N ALA A 503 -1.39 3.68 -7.78
CA ALA A 503 -0.48 2.97 -6.89
C ALA A 503 -1.14 2.78 -5.52
N HIS A 504 -0.88 1.64 -4.89
CA HIS A 504 -1.40 1.32 -3.56
C HIS A 504 -1.11 2.41 -2.53
N MET A 505 -1.91 2.43 -1.46
CA MET A 505 -1.61 3.24 -0.28
C MET A 505 -0.43 2.63 0.46
N GLY A 506 0.64 3.42 0.67
CA GLY A 506 1.93 2.96 1.19
C GLY A 506 1.89 2.29 2.57
N ARG A 507 0.83 2.52 3.36
CA ARG A 507 0.71 2.01 4.74
C ARG A 507 -0.15 0.75 4.82
N GLY A 508 0.14 -0.19 3.93
CA GLY A 508 -0.50 -1.52 3.91
C GLY A 508 -1.74 -1.63 3.02
N GLY A 509 -1.98 -0.70 2.11
CA GLY A 509 -3.04 -0.85 1.10
C GLY A 509 -2.71 -1.97 0.10
N LEU A 510 -3.67 -2.85 -0.18
CA LEU A 510 -3.52 -3.84 -1.25
C LEU A 510 -3.53 -3.17 -2.64
N GLN A 511 -2.80 -3.73 -3.60
CA GLN A 511 -2.78 -3.21 -4.98
C GLN A 511 -4.06 -3.58 -5.72
N LEU A 512 -5.08 -2.72 -5.63
CA LEU A 512 -6.31 -2.81 -6.43
C LEU A 512 -6.07 -2.27 -7.84
N SER A 513 -6.58 -2.99 -8.84
CA SER A 513 -6.49 -2.59 -10.25
C SER A 513 -7.57 -3.25 -11.09
N ARG A 514 -7.78 -2.75 -12.31
CA ARG A 514 -8.77 -3.30 -13.26
C ARG A 514 -8.29 -4.54 -13.98
N PHE A 515 -6.98 -4.60 -14.25
CA PHE A 515 -6.36 -5.72 -14.95
C PHE A 515 -5.13 -6.25 -14.22
N ARG A 516 -4.89 -7.54 -14.43
CA ARG A 516 -3.63 -8.22 -14.13
C ARG A 516 -3.26 -9.13 -15.29
N TYR A 517 -1.97 -9.37 -15.52
CA TYR A 517 -1.48 -10.15 -16.66
C TYR A 517 -0.71 -11.38 -16.22
N PHE A 518 -0.66 -12.36 -17.12
CA PHE A 518 0.20 -13.53 -16.98
C PHE A 518 0.87 -13.87 -18.32
N ASP A 519 2.13 -14.26 -18.26
CA ASP A 519 2.93 -14.73 -19.38
C ASP A 519 2.57 -16.21 -19.62
N ALA A 520 1.81 -16.45 -20.69
CA ALA A 520 1.22 -17.76 -20.98
C ALA A 520 2.29 -18.79 -21.37
N GLU A 521 3.33 -18.34 -22.06
CA GLU A 521 4.43 -19.18 -22.52
C GLU A 521 5.28 -19.68 -21.34
N LYS A 522 5.64 -18.77 -20.43
CA LYS A 522 6.49 -19.09 -19.26
C LYS A 522 5.71 -19.55 -18.03
N GLN A 523 4.38 -19.49 -18.08
CA GLN A 523 3.49 -19.83 -16.97
C GLN A 523 3.82 -19.07 -15.67
N ARG A 524 3.96 -17.75 -15.77
CA ARG A 524 4.34 -16.86 -14.66
C ARG A 524 3.47 -15.60 -14.63
N PRO A 525 3.39 -14.86 -13.51
CA PRO A 525 2.71 -13.56 -13.48
C PRO A 525 3.38 -12.52 -14.37
N GLY A 526 2.61 -11.50 -14.72
CA GLY A 526 3.07 -10.30 -15.40
C GLY A 526 3.01 -10.38 -16.93
N LEU A 527 3.30 -9.26 -17.57
CA LEU A 527 3.35 -9.16 -19.02
C LEU A 527 4.49 -10.04 -19.59
N PRO A 528 4.29 -10.72 -20.73
CA PRO A 528 5.38 -11.38 -21.43
C PRO A 528 6.48 -10.38 -21.83
N GLN A 529 7.65 -10.94 -22.14
CA GLN A 529 8.71 -10.17 -22.77
C GLN A 529 8.19 -9.50 -24.06
N ASP A 530 8.62 -8.26 -24.31
CA ASP A 530 8.22 -7.44 -25.46
C ASP A 530 6.75 -7.01 -25.50
N VAL A 531 5.94 -7.32 -24.48
CA VAL A 531 4.54 -6.87 -24.43
C VAL A 531 4.42 -5.63 -23.54
N ALA A 532 3.78 -4.59 -24.07
CA ALA A 532 3.37 -3.40 -23.33
C ALA A 532 1.85 -3.32 -23.24
N ALA A 533 1.34 -2.72 -22.17
CA ALA A 533 -0.09 -2.52 -21.94
C ALA A 533 -0.38 -1.07 -21.53
N LEU A 534 -1.43 -0.49 -22.09
CA LEU A 534 -1.93 0.84 -21.71
C LEU A 534 -3.43 0.76 -21.45
N VAL A 535 -3.82 0.96 -20.20
CA VAL A 535 -5.20 1.18 -19.78
C VAL A 535 -5.47 2.68 -19.89
N ASP A 536 -6.39 3.05 -20.77
CA ASP A 536 -6.69 4.44 -21.12
C ASP A 536 -8.13 4.86 -20.80
N HIS A 537 -8.97 3.91 -20.41
CA HIS A 537 -10.40 4.15 -20.23
C HIS A 537 -10.99 3.19 -19.20
N LEU A 538 -11.71 3.73 -18.22
CA LEU A 538 -12.39 2.98 -17.16
C LEU A 538 -13.77 3.56 -16.89
N GLU A 539 -14.76 2.68 -16.80
CA GLU A 539 -16.11 2.94 -16.33
C GLU A 539 -16.51 1.88 -15.28
N ALA A 540 -17.75 1.92 -14.81
CA ALA A 540 -18.25 0.97 -13.81
C ALA A 540 -18.36 -0.46 -14.34
N ASP A 541 -18.69 -0.62 -15.62
CA ASP A 541 -18.92 -1.89 -16.30
C ASP A 541 -18.12 -2.04 -17.60
N VAL A 542 -17.28 -1.05 -17.97
CA VAL A 542 -16.40 -1.11 -19.15
C VAL A 542 -14.97 -0.77 -18.77
N ALA A 543 -14.00 -1.47 -19.35
CA ALA A 543 -12.58 -1.16 -19.20
C ALA A 543 -11.81 -1.40 -20.51
N GLY A 544 -10.96 -0.44 -20.86
CA GLY A 544 -10.22 -0.43 -22.11
C GLY A 544 -8.72 -0.63 -21.93
N VAL A 545 -8.12 -1.50 -22.74
CA VAL A 545 -6.66 -1.71 -22.74
C VAL A 545 -6.11 -1.86 -24.15
N THR A 546 -5.04 -1.13 -24.46
CA THR A 546 -4.21 -1.34 -25.65
C THR A 546 -3.04 -2.24 -25.32
N LEU A 547 -2.91 -3.37 -26.03
CA LEU A 547 -1.79 -4.29 -25.94
C LEU A 547 -0.89 -4.15 -27.17
N VAL A 548 0.43 -4.11 -26.94
CA VAL A 548 1.43 -3.95 -28.00
C VAL A 548 2.49 -5.02 -27.88
N ASN A 549 2.73 -5.78 -28.95
CA ASN A 549 3.90 -6.64 -29.07
C ASN A 549 5.02 -5.88 -29.80
N THR A 550 6.03 -5.43 -29.05
CA THR A 550 7.16 -4.67 -29.58
C THR A 550 8.17 -5.53 -30.35
N SER A 551 8.01 -6.86 -30.35
CA SER A 551 8.87 -7.76 -31.13
C SER A 551 8.45 -7.79 -32.59
N ALA A 552 9.38 -7.51 -33.50
CA ALA A 552 9.13 -7.59 -34.95
C ALA A 552 9.14 -9.03 -35.51
N THR A 553 9.58 -10.01 -34.72
CA THR A 553 9.85 -11.38 -35.21
C THR A 553 9.16 -12.47 -34.40
N THR A 554 8.73 -12.18 -33.17
CA THR A 554 8.22 -13.18 -32.24
C THR A 554 6.78 -12.86 -31.90
N ALA A 555 5.87 -13.81 -32.11
CA ALA A 555 4.51 -13.71 -31.59
C ALA A 555 4.54 -13.87 -30.07
N ARG A 556 3.57 -13.29 -29.37
CA ARG A 556 3.45 -13.37 -27.91
C ARG A 556 2.06 -13.83 -27.51
N GLU A 557 1.99 -14.62 -26.46
CA GLU A 557 0.73 -15.01 -25.83
C GLU A 557 0.70 -14.56 -24.36
N LEU A 558 -0.40 -13.92 -23.97
CA LEU A 558 -0.65 -13.49 -22.59
C LEU A 558 -2.05 -13.88 -22.15
N ILE A 559 -2.25 -13.93 -20.83
CA ILE A 559 -3.58 -14.02 -20.23
C ILE A 559 -3.86 -12.69 -19.52
N VAL A 560 -5.02 -12.11 -19.81
CA VAL A 560 -5.56 -10.93 -19.13
C VAL A 560 -6.55 -11.41 -18.07
N GLN A 561 -6.43 -10.89 -16.85
CA GLN A 561 -7.31 -11.17 -15.74
C GLN A 561 -8.14 -9.93 -15.38
N ALA A 562 -9.42 -10.14 -15.08
CA ALA A 562 -10.33 -9.13 -14.55
C ALA A 562 -10.08 -8.92 -13.05
N GLY A 563 -9.54 -7.76 -12.67
CA GLY A 563 -9.15 -7.44 -11.30
C GLY A 563 -7.77 -7.97 -10.90
N ALA A 564 -7.16 -7.33 -9.91
CA ALA A 564 -5.84 -7.73 -9.38
C ALA A 564 -5.85 -9.14 -8.76
N PHE A 565 -6.99 -9.52 -8.19
CA PHE A 565 -7.22 -10.74 -7.42
C PHE A 565 -8.29 -11.64 -8.04
N GLY A 566 -8.69 -11.36 -9.29
CA GLY A 566 -9.71 -12.13 -10.02
C GLY A 566 -11.12 -11.89 -9.48
N GLU A 567 -11.33 -10.79 -8.76
CA GLU A 567 -12.57 -10.41 -8.09
C GLU A 567 -13.64 -9.90 -9.08
N HIS A 568 -13.25 -9.57 -10.32
CA HIS A 568 -14.15 -9.17 -11.39
C HIS A 568 -14.39 -10.33 -12.37
N SER A 569 -15.40 -10.20 -13.24
CA SER A 569 -15.63 -11.12 -14.37
C SER A 569 -15.83 -10.33 -15.64
N PHE A 570 -15.22 -10.79 -16.74
CA PHE A 570 -15.56 -10.30 -18.06
C PHE A 570 -16.96 -10.77 -18.47
N THR A 571 -17.65 -9.96 -19.25
CA THR A 571 -18.99 -10.24 -19.82
C THR A 571 -18.96 -10.18 -21.34
N THR A 572 -18.17 -9.27 -21.89
CA THR A 572 -18.04 -9.05 -23.33
C THR A 572 -16.66 -8.51 -23.68
N VAL A 573 -16.32 -8.56 -24.96
CA VAL A 573 -15.12 -7.92 -25.49
C VAL A 573 -15.35 -7.42 -26.92
N ALA A 574 -14.90 -6.21 -27.22
CA ALA A 574 -14.71 -5.72 -28.59
C ALA A 574 -13.20 -5.65 -28.88
N VAL A 575 -12.80 -6.16 -30.05
CA VAL A 575 -11.39 -6.19 -30.49
C VAL A 575 -11.21 -5.21 -31.65
N ASP A 576 -10.32 -4.25 -31.50
CA ASP A 576 -9.98 -3.26 -32.53
C ASP A 576 -11.20 -2.51 -33.13
N GLY A 577 -12.21 -2.25 -32.29
CA GLY A 577 -13.45 -1.56 -32.68
C GLY A 577 -14.43 -2.42 -33.50
N GLU A 578 -14.21 -3.73 -33.56
CA GLU A 578 -15.16 -4.70 -34.13
C GLU A 578 -16.37 -4.90 -33.23
N ALA A 579 -17.36 -5.65 -33.73
CA ALA A 579 -18.57 -5.94 -32.98
C ALA A 579 -18.27 -6.68 -31.68
N GLU A 580 -18.96 -6.29 -30.61
CA GLU A 580 -18.85 -6.89 -29.30
C GLU A 580 -19.24 -8.37 -29.34
N GLN A 581 -18.43 -9.20 -28.69
CA GLN A 581 -18.65 -10.63 -28.53
C GLN A 581 -18.75 -11.01 -27.06
N SER A 582 -19.67 -11.92 -26.73
CA SER A 582 -19.85 -12.40 -25.37
C SER A 582 -18.69 -13.29 -24.93
N ILE A 583 -18.18 -13.03 -23.74
CA ILE A 583 -17.19 -13.85 -23.05
C ILE A 583 -17.59 -13.99 -21.59
N SER A 584 -16.98 -14.91 -20.85
CA SER A 584 -17.30 -15.07 -19.44
C SER A 584 -16.10 -15.54 -18.64
N GLY A 585 -16.12 -15.23 -17.35
CA GLY A 585 -15.07 -15.61 -16.42
C GLY A 585 -14.02 -14.51 -16.24
N ARG A 586 -13.05 -14.81 -15.38
CA ARG A 586 -12.01 -13.86 -14.95
C ARG A 586 -10.77 -13.82 -15.82
N TRP A 587 -10.63 -14.72 -16.80
CA TRP A 587 -9.43 -14.84 -17.63
C TRP A 587 -9.76 -14.89 -19.12
N VAL A 588 -8.94 -14.24 -19.94
CA VAL A 588 -8.96 -14.29 -21.40
C VAL A 588 -7.53 -14.41 -21.90
N ALA A 589 -7.27 -15.35 -22.80
CA ALA A 589 -5.99 -15.47 -23.48
C ALA A 589 -5.98 -14.59 -24.73
N VAL A 590 -4.87 -13.92 -25.00
CA VAL A 590 -4.69 -13.04 -26.16
C VAL A 590 -3.41 -13.45 -26.86
N LYS A 591 -3.52 -13.72 -28.16
CA LYS A 591 -2.38 -13.99 -29.05
C LYS A 591 -2.08 -12.75 -29.86
N LEU A 592 -0.86 -12.26 -29.77
CA LEU A 592 -0.36 -11.08 -30.46
C LEU A 592 0.65 -11.49 -31.52
N ALA A 593 0.34 -11.19 -32.78
CA ALA A 593 1.31 -11.34 -33.87
C ALA A 593 2.56 -10.47 -33.64
N PRO A 594 3.70 -10.76 -34.29
CA PRO A 594 4.85 -9.87 -34.27
C PRO A 594 4.45 -8.46 -34.73
N GLY A 595 4.80 -7.45 -33.95
CA GLY A 595 4.48 -6.06 -34.25
C GLY A 595 3.00 -5.68 -34.11
N ALA A 596 2.19 -6.51 -33.46
CA ALA A 596 0.76 -6.24 -33.27
C ALA A 596 0.51 -5.08 -32.30
N VAL A 597 -0.47 -4.25 -32.65
CA VAL A 597 -1.13 -3.30 -31.75
C VAL A 597 -2.61 -3.68 -31.74
N THR A 598 -3.17 -3.93 -30.56
CA THR A 598 -4.56 -4.35 -30.40
C THR A 598 -5.23 -3.60 -29.28
N ARG A 599 -6.38 -2.98 -29.55
CA ARG A 599 -7.25 -2.39 -28.54
C ARG A 599 -8.32 -3.40 -28.15
N LEU A 600 -8.43 -3.68 -26.86
CA LEU A 600 -9.48 -4.51 -26.28
C LEU A 600 -10.37 -3.61 -25.43
N GLU A 601 -11.67 -3.71 -25.61
CA GLU A 601 -12.66 -3.07 -24.74
C GLU A 601 -13.50 -4.16 -24.11
N PHE A 602 -13.41 -4.28 -22.79
CA PHE A 602 -14.07 -5.34 -22.04
C PHE A 602 -15.30 -4.80 -21.33
N GLY A 603 -16.45 -5.45 -21.54
CA GLY A 603 -17.54 -5.42 -20.57
C GLY A 603 -17.18 -6.23 -19.34
N MET A 604 -17.54 -5.74 -18.16
CA MET A 604 -17.10 -6.28 -16.88
C MET A 604 -18.18 -6.16 -15.81
N GLN A 605 -18.36 -7.24 -15.06
CA GLN A 605 -19.05 -7.21 -13.77
C GLN A 605 -18.01 -7.13 -12.65
N ARG A 606 -17.98 -5.99 -11.94
CA ARG A 606 -17.08 -5.80 -10.81
C ARG A 606 -17.58 -6.55 -9.56
N TYR A 607 -16.62 -6.96 -8.74
CA TYR A 607 -16.81 -7.73 -7.50
C TYR A 607 -17.73 -8.97 -7.64
N ALA A 608 -17.72 -9.61 -8.81
CA ALA A 608 -18.53 -10.80 -9.11
C ALA A 608 -17.99 -12.08 -8.45
N ASN A 609 -16.71 -12.10 -8.07
CA ASN A 609 -16.00 -13.28 -7.58
C ASN A 609 -15.36 -13.01 -6.22
N LYS A 610 -15.17 -14.08 -5.42
CA LYS A 610 -14.31 -14.00 -4.23
C LYS A 610 -12.86 -13.69 -4.68
N PRO A 611 -12.21 -12.66 -4.11
CA PRO A 611 -10.82 -12.36 -4.42
C PRO A 611 -9.91 -13.52 -3.99
N SER A 612 -8.86 -13.78 -4.76
CA SER A 612 -7.90 -14.85 -4.50
C SER A 612 -6.54 -14.55 -5.12
N TYR A 613 -5.50 -15.22 -4.63
CA TYR A 613 -4.23 -15.25 -5.34
C TYR A 613 -4.15 -16.32 -6.45
N ASP A 614 -5.27 -16.96 -6.81
CA ASP A 614 -5.30 -17.95 -7.88
C ASP A 614 -4.66 -17.40 -9.15
N THR A 615 -3.86 -18.23 -9.81
CA THR A 615 -3.35 -18.00 -11.15
C THR A 615 -4.12 -18.88 -12.14
N PRO A 616 -3.98 -18.67 -13.46
CA PRO A 616 -4.57 -19.55 -14.45
C PRO A 616 -4.17 -21.03 -14.32
N TRP A 617 -3.12 -21.34 -13.56
CA TRP A 617 -2.56 -22.69 -13.44
C TRP A 617 -2.59 -23.25 -12.02
N VAL A 618 -2.58 -22.39 -11.00
CA VAL A 618 -2.40 -22.76 -9.59
C VAL A 618 -3.50 -22.11 -8.76
N ARG A 619 -4.24 -22.93 -8.01
CA ARG A 619 -5.10 -22.42 -6.93
C ARG A 619 -4.26 -22.19 -5.69
N ALA A 620 -4.40 -21.02 -5.06
CA ALA A 620 -3.64 -20.68 -3.86
C ALA A 620 -3.92 -21.68 -2.71
N VAL A 621 -5.19 -22.11 -2.59
CA VAL A 621 -5.64 -23.08 -1.58
C VAL A 621 -5.05 -24.49 -1.78
N ASP A 622 -4.71 -24.85 -3.02
CA ASP A 622 -4.18 -26.18 -3.38
C ASP A 622 -2.64 -26.24 -3.30
N ALA A 623 -2.00 -25.17 -2.80
CA ALA A 623 -0.57 -25.13 -2.55
C ALA A 623 -0.15 -26.13 -1.45
N MET A 624 1.17 -26.33 -1.31
CA MET A 624 1.73 -27.35 -0.41
C MET A 624 1.13 -27.29 1.01
N PRO A 625 0.82 -28.43 1.66
CA PRO A 625 0.32 -28.43 3.03
C PRO A 625 1.27 -27.72 4.00
N ALA A 626 0.71 -27.01 4.98
CA ALA A 626 1.47 -26.33 6.03
C ALA A 626 2.33 -27.32 6.83
N ILE A 627 3.58 -26.96 7.11
CA ILE A 627 4.43 -27.71 8.05
C ILE A 627 3.93 -27.48 9.47
N LYS A 628 3.61 -28.55 10.20
CA LYS A 628 3.12 -28.46 11.57
C LYS A 628 4.24 -28.71 12.57
N GLY A 629 4.20 -27.99 13.69
CA GLY A 629 5.01 -28.32 14.86
C GLY A 629 4.64 -29.69 15.44
N ARG A 630 5.47 -30.21 16.36
CA ARG A 630 5.13 -31.42 17.11
C ARG A 630 3.99 -31.10 18.09
N GLU A 631 3.00 -31.97 18.17
CA GLU A 631 2.06 -31.99 19.31
C GLU A 631 2.87 -32.50 20.51
N LEU A 632 3.11 -31.64 21.50
CA LEU A 632 3.86 -31.96 22.72
C LEU A 632 2.92 -32.21 23.90
#